data_AF-A0A6V8DMH4-F1
#
_entry.id   AF-A0A6V8DMH4-F1
#
_cell.length_a   1.000
_cell.length_b   1.000
_cell.length_c   1.000
_cell.angle_alpha   90.00
_cell.angle_beta   90.00
_cell.angle_gamma   90.00
#
_symmetry.space_group_name_H-M   'P 1'
#
loop_
_entity.id
_entity.type
_entity.pdbx_description
1 polymer ?
#
loop_
_entity_poly.entity_id
_entity_poly.type
_entity_poly.pdbx_seq_one_letter_code
_entity_poly.pdbx_strand_id
1 'polypeptide(L)'
;MIDKMNGQLDLGHRLRAVDVRTVASSVVRSHFLPDLRGNMNAYARQKVRCLKCAHSYRRMPIAGACIQPKKSSGQGLASVGVAKSEGGLCGGNLALTVSEGAVRKYIKVTKHVMATYGVDTYTKQNVEWLADSVDSLFNNDRAKQLSLSDFL
;
A
#
# COMPACT_ATOMS: atom_id res chain seq x y z
N MET A 1 -10.95 8.38 -7.97
CA MET A 1 -10.22 7.69 -9.05
C MET A 1 -11.21 6.88 -9.89
N ILE A 2 -12.00 6.01 -9.24
CA ILE A 2 -13.06 5.23 -9.89
C ILE A 2 -14.01 6.13 -10.69
N ASP A 3 -14.57 7.17 -10.09
CA ASP A 3 -15.60 8.00 -10.74
C ASP A 3 -15.09 8.70 -12.02
N LYS A 4 -13.85 9.19 -11.99
CA LYS A 4 -13.21 9.83 -13.16
C LYS A 4 -13.05 8.85 -14.31
N MET A 5 -12.64 7.63 -13.99
CA MET A 5 -12.41 6.57 -14.97
C MET A 5 -13.74 6.00 -15.49
N ASN A 6 -14.74 5.80 -14.62
CA ASN A 6 -16.08 5.42 -15.04
C ASN A 6 -16.68 6.48 -15.97
N GLY A 7 -16.46 7.77 -15.69
CA GLY A 7 -16.86 8.85 -16.59
C GLY A 7 -16.17 8.80 -17.96
N GLN A 8 -14.86 8.49 -18.00
CA GLN A 8 -14.13 8.33 -19.25
C GLN A 8 -14.63 7.14 -20.08
N LEU A 9 -14.89 6.00 -19.44
CA LEU A 9 -15.32 4.78 -20.13
C LEU A 9 -16.81 4.82 -20.51
N ASP A 10 -17.66 5.48 -19.71
CA ASP A 10 -19.07 5.73 -20.05
C ASP A 10 -19.19 6.66 -21.27
N LEU A 11 -18.34 7.69 -21.35
CA LEU A 11 -18.24 8.52 -22.55
C LEU A 11 -17.83 7.67 -23.77
N GLY A 12 -16.86 6.76 -23.59
CA GLY A 12 -16.44 5.82 -24.62
C GLY A 12 -17.59 4.97 -25.16
N HIS A 13 -18.49 4.50 -24.29
CA HIS A 13 -19.67 3.73 -24.72
C HIS A 13 -20.65 4.51 -25.59
N ARG A 14 -20.73 5.83 -25.41
CA ARG A 14 -21.61 6.69 -26.22
C ARG A 14 -21.02 6.99 -27.59
N LEU A 15 -19.70 6.87 -27.75
CA LEU A 15 -19.00 7.21 -28.99
C LEU A 15 -18.84 6.00 -29.90
N ARG A 16 -19.43 6.06 -31.09
CA ARG A 16 -19.33 4.98 -32.09
C ARG A 16 -17.91 4.69 -32.58
N ALA A 17 -17.04 5.70 -32.55
CA ALA A 17 -15.66 5.59 -33.03
C ALA A 17 -14.71 4.91 -32.03
N VAL A 18 -15.16 4.64 -30.81
CA VAL A 18 -14.29 4.16 -29.71
C VAL A 18 -14.70 2.76 -29.31
N ASP A 19 -13.77 1.81 -29.40
CA ASP A 19 -13.94 0.51 -28.76
C ASP A 19 -13.51 0.57 -27.29
N VAL A 20 -14.49 0.53 -26.40
CA VAL A 20 -14.29 0.62 -24.95
C VAL A 20 -13.44 -0.51 -24.41
N ARG A 21 -13.52 -1.72 -24.99
CA ARG A 21 -12.74 -2.88 -24.52
C ARG A 21 -11.24 -2.66 -24.75
N THR A 22 -10.90 -2.12 -25.91
CA THR A 22 -9.51 -1.80 -26.27
C THR A 22 -8.97 -0.67 -25.40
N VAL A 23 -9.77 0.38 -25.17
CA VAL A 23 -9.38 1.49 -24.28
C VAL A 23 -9.19 1.01 -22.84
N ALA A 24 -10.13 0.23 -22.30
CA ALA A 24 -10.03 -0.33 -20.95
C ALA A 24 -8.77 -1.18 -20.80
N SER A 25 -8.49 -2.06 -21.75
CA SER A 25 -7.28 -2.91 -21.76
C SER A 25 -5.99 -2.07 -21.79
N SER A 26 -5.97 -0.99 -22.58
CA SER A 26 -4.84 -0.08 -22.67
C SER A 26 -4.58 0.68 -21.36
N VAL A 27 -5.65 1.18 -20.73
CA VAL A 27 -5.57 1.89 -19.44
C VAL A 27 -5.09 0.94 -18.33
N VAL A 28 -5.59 -0.31 -18.31
CA VAL A 28 -5.13 -1.32 -17.35
C VAL A 28 -3.65 -1.60 -17.50
N ARG A 29 -3.18 -1.83 -18.74
CA ARG A 29 -1.77 -2.15 -18.99
C ARG A 29 -0.81 -0.99 -18.75
N SER A 30 -1.21 0.21 -19.15
CA SER A 30 -0.32 1.39 -19.15
C SER A 30 -0.32 2.16 -17.84
N HIS A 31 -1.40 2.07 -17.05
CA HIS A 31 -1.52 2.83 -15.79
C HIS A 31 -1.72 1.92 -14.58
N PHE A 32 -2.73 1.04 -14.58
CA PHE A 32 -3.06 0.26 -13.39
C PHE A 32 -2.01 -0.79 -13.02
N LEU A 33 -1.51 -1.56 -14.00
CA LEU A 33 -0.50 -2.59 -13.75
C LEU A 33 0.83 -1.99 -13.24
N PRO A 34 1.37 -0.91 -13.86
CA PRO A 34 2.52 -0.20 -13.32
C PRO A 34 2.29 0.35 -11.90
N ASP A 35 1.13 0.95 -11.62
CA ASP A 35 0.80 1.49 -10.29
C ASP A 35 0.74 0.40 -9.23
N LEU A 36 0.09 -0.73 -9.53
CA LEU A 36 0.01 -1.89 -8.64
C LEU A 36 1.41 -2.43 -8.32
N ARG A 37 2.24 -2.63 -9.36
CA ARG A 37 3.61 -3.10 -9.19
C ARG A 37 4.47 -2.09 -8.42
N GLY A 38 4.29 -0.81 -8.68
CA GLY A 38 4.96 0.28 -7.96
C GLY A 38 4.61 0.27 -6.48
N ASN A 39 3.32 0.15 -6.15
CA ASN A 39 2.82 0.08 -4.79
C ASN A 39 3.30 -1.16 -4.04
N MET A 40 3.31 -2.34 -4.68
CA MET A 40 3.89 -3.56 -4.09
C MET A 40 5.39 -3.40 -3.80
N ASN A 41 6.16 -2.90 -4.78
CA ASN A 41 7.59 -2.70 -4.61
C ASN A 41 7.89 -1.68 -3.50
N ALA A 42 7.07 -0.63 -3.41
CA ALA A 42 7.15 0.35 -2.33
C ALA A 42 6.84 -0.30 -0.98
N TYR A 43 5.78 -1.11 -0.88
CA TYR A 43 5.42 -1.82 0.33
C TYR A 43 6.53 -2.79 0.80
N ALA A 44 7.13 -3.55 -0.12
CA ALA A 44 8.17 -4.52 0.20
C ALA A 44 9.49 -3.86 0.64
N ARG A 45 9.80 -2.65 0.14
CA ARG A 45 11.06 -1.93 0.40
C ARG A 45 10.90 -0.72 1.32
N GLN A 46 9.74 -0.55 1.92
CA GLN A 46 9.43 0.64 2.69
C GLN A 46 10.31 0.82 3.92
N LYS A 47 10.44 2.07 4.35
CA LYS A 47 11.02 2.40 5.65
C LYS A 47 9.94 2.30 6.72
N VAL A 48 10.36 2.03 7.94
CA VAL A 48 9.48 2.04 9.11
C VAL A 48 9.70 3.36 9.84
N ARG A 49 8.61 4.10 10.10
CA ARG A 49 8.67 5.41 10.74
C ARG A 49 8.18 5.33 12.18
N CYS A 50 8.90 5.95 13.10
CA CYS A 50 8.43 6.15 14.47
C CYS A 50 7.36 7.24 14.52
N LEU A 51 6.22 6.96 15.16
CA LEU A 51 5.13 7.93 15.33
C LEU A 51 5.44 9.05 16.33
N LYS A 52 6.37 8.82 17.26
CA LYS A 52 6.76 9.82 18.28
C LYS A 52 7.86 10.77 17.80
N CYS A 53 8.97 10.24 17.29
CA CYS A 53 10.16 11.03 16.92
C CYS A 53 10.35 11.20 15.41
N ALA A 54 9.42 10.69 14.59
CA ALA A 54 9.46 10.74 13.13
C ALA A 54 10.69 10.10 12.45
N HIS A 55 11.58 9.45 13.21
CA HIS A 55 12.76 8.81 12.63
C HIS A 55 12.38 7.62 11.74
N SER A 56 13.08 7.51 10.60
CA SER A 56 12.80 6.50 9.59
C SER A 56 13.91 5.45 9.56
N TYR A 57 13.55 4.22 9.88
CA TYR A 57 14.45 3.07 9.83
C TYR A 57 14.31 2.33 8.50
N ARG A 58 15.45 1.90 7.93
CA ARG A 58 15.44 1.03 6.74
C ARG A 58 14.95 -0.40 7.06
N ARG A 59 15.14 -0.87 8.29
CA ARG A 59 14.69 -2.19 8.78
C ARG A 59 14.05 -2.01 10.15
N MET A 60 13.04 -2.83 10.46
CA MET A 60 12.40 -2.83 11.78
C MET A 60 13.44 -3.18 12.85
N PRO A 61 13.61 -2.37 13.92
CA PRO A 61 14.37 -2.76 15.10
C PRO A 61 13.79 -4.04 15.72
N ILE A 62 14.66 -4.97 16.12
CA ILE A 62 14.25 -6.25 16.75
C ILE A 62 13.47 -6.00 18.05
N ALA A 63 13.74 -4.89 18.74
CA ALA A 63 13.04 -4.47 19.95
C ALA A 63 11.54 -4.13 19.71
N GLY A 64 11.06 -4.07 18.47
CA GLY A 64 9.68 -3.72 18.13
C GLY A 64 9.30 -2.25 18.39
N ALA A 65 10.14 -1.49 19.07
CA ALA A 65 9.95 -0.09 19.40
C ALA A 65 11.10 0.79 18.86
N CYS A 66 10.88 2.10 18.83
CA CYS A 66 11.90 3.04 18.38
C CYS A 66 13.10 3.11 19.34
N ILE A 67 14.28 2.83 18.78
CA ILE A 67 15.59 2.84 19.45
C ILE A 67 16.37 4.16 19.29
N GLN A 68 15.74 5.24 18.80
CA GLN A 68 16.42 6.54 18.72
C GLN A 68 16.55 7.13 20.13
N PRO A 69 17.69 7.78 20.46
CA PRO A 69 17.81 8.56 21.68
C PRO A 69 16.75 9.68 21.70
N LYS A 70 16.15 9.93 22.86
CA LYS A 70 15.27 11.10 23.03
C LYS A 70 16.11 12.37 22.82
N LYS A 71 15.70 13.21 21.87
CA LYS A 71 16.18 14.60 21.81
C LYS A 71 15.59 15.30 23.03
N SER A 72 16.43 15.66 24.00
CA SER A 72 15.99 16.45 25.15
C SER A 72 15.39 17.76 24.62
N SER A 73 14.09 17.95 24.80
CA SER A 73 13.47 19.26 24.71
C SER A 73 14.09 20.10 25.82
N GLY A 74 14.85 21.12 25.45
CA GLY A 74 15.65 21.91 26.37
C GLY A 74 14.82 22.55 27.49
N GLN A 75 15.05 22.07 28.71
CA GLN A 75 15.00 22.89 29.92
C GLN A 75 16.22 22.50 30.76
N GLY A 76 17.24 23.37 30.77
CA GLY A 76 18.48 23.18 31.53
C GLY A 76 19.74 23.65 30.79
N LEU A 77 20.90 23.44 31.44
CA LEU A 77 22.29 23.84 31.13
C LEU A 77 22.87 23.46 29.73
N ALA A 78 22.06 23.39 28.69
CA ALA A 78 22.48 23.10 27.31
C ALA A 78 23.40 24.19 26.73
N SER A 79 23.38 25.42 27.27
CA SER A 79 24.30 26.50 26.92
C SER A 79 25.74 26.27 27.43
N VAL A 80 25.95 25.34 28.37
CA VAL A 80 27.26 25.04 28.99
C VAL A 80 27.88 23.75 28.43
N GLY A 81 27.30 23.18 27.37
CA GLY A 81 27.85 21.98 26.70
C GLY A 81 27.68 20.67 27.49
N VAL A 82 26.97 20.68 28.62
CA VAL A 82 26.69 19.47 29.40
C VAL A 82 25.44 18.78 28.85
N ALA A 83 25.65 17.81 27.96
CA ALA A 83 24.60 16.89 27.56
C ALA A 83 24.28 15.96 28.74
N LYS A 84 23.09 16.07 29.34
CA LYS A 84 22.62 15.02 30.26
C LYS A 84 22.58 13.69 29.50
N SER A 85 23.37 12.73 29.94
CA SER A 85 23.44 11.35 29.44
C SER A 85 22.20 10.51 29.77
N GLU A 86 21.20 11.07 30.47
CA GLU A 86 19.94 10.40 30.83
C GLU A 86 18.85 10.52 29.75
N GLY A 87 19.26 10.64 28.49
CA GLY A 87 18.34 10.58 27.35
C GLY A 87 17.94 9.14 27.07
N GLY A 88 16.94 8.61 27.78
CA GLY A 88 16.40 7.28 27.49
C GLY A 88 15.96 7.11 26.02
N LEU A 89 15.79 5.86 25.57
CA LEU A 89 15.30 5.57 24.21
C LEU A 89 13.88 6.10 24.01
N CYS A 90 13.55 6.47 22.77
CA CYS A 90 12.24 7.01 22.40
C CYS A 90 11.08 6.09 22.80
N GLY A 91 11.20 4.77 22.55
CA GLY A 91 10.16 3.80 22.87
C GLY A 91 8.82 4.11 22.18
N GLY A 92 8.87 4.74 21.01
CA GLY A 92 7.70 5.05 20.19
C GLY A 92 7.28 3.87 19.33
N ASN A 93 5.97 3.78 19.06
CA ASN A 93 5.42 2.82 18.14
C ASN A 93 5.92 3.10 16.72
N LEU A 94 6.17 2.02 16.02
CA LEU A 94 6.69 2.01 14.67
C LEU A 94 5.54 1.70 13.71
N ALA A 95 5.42 2.49 12.65
CA ALA A 95 4.41 2.34 11.63
C ALA A 95 5.04 2.16 10.25
N LEU A 96 4.39 1.34 9.42
CA LEU A 96 4.70 1.22 8.00
C LEU A 96 4.30 2.52 7.28
N THR A 97 5.13 2.99 6.35
CA THR A 97 4.83 4.20 5.56
C THR A 97 3.78 3.96 4.48
N VAL A 98 3.69 2.73 3.98
CA VAL A 98 2.73 2.27 2.99
C VAL A 98 1.94 1.13 3.64
N SER A 99 0.62 1.29 3.71
CA SER A 99 -0.27 0.28 4.29
C SER A 99 -0.70 -0.75 3.24
N GLU A 100 -1.04 -1.95 3.70
CA GLU A 100 -1.68 -2.99 2.88
C GLU A 100 -2.96 -2.48 2.20
N GLY A 101 -3.78 -1.72 2.93
CA GLY A 101 -5.02 -1.16 2.41
C GLY A 101 -4.82 -0.26 1.19
N ALA A 102 -3.68 0.43 1.11
CA ALA A 102 -3.33 1.21 -0.07
C ALA A 102 -3.16 0.31 -1.31
N VAL A 103 -2.52 -0.85 -1.17
CA VAL A 103 -2.32 -1.81 -2.27
C VAL A 103 -3.64 -2.48 -2.67
N ARG A 104 -4.42 -2.99 -1.69
CA ARG A 104 -5.71 -3.66 -1.94
C ARG A 104 -6.74 -2.77 -2.63
N LYS A 105 -6.75 -1.47 -2.31
CA LYS A 105 -7.63 -0.49 -2.96
C LYS A 105 -7.46 -0.51 -4.47
N TYR A 106 -6.22 -0.55 -4.98
CA TYR A 106 -5.96 -0.57 -6.42
C TYR A 106 -6.44 -1.86 -7.09
N ILE A 107 -6.22 -3.02 -6.46
CA ILE A 107 -6.69 -4.32 -7.00
C ILE A 107 -8.20 -4.32 -7.14
N LYS A 108 -8.91 -3.80 -6.13
CA LYS A 108 -10.37 -3.69 -6.16
C LYS A 108 -10.86 -2.82 -7.32
N VAL A 109 -10.19 -1.70 -7.58
CA VAL A 109 -10.50 -0.83 -8.72
C VAL A 109 -10.28 -1.56 -10.04
N THR A 110 -9.12 -2.19 -10.23
CA THR A 110 -8.79 -2.89 -11.47
C THR A 110 -9.76 -4.04 -11.76
N LYS A 111 -10.10 -4.86 -10.74
CA LYS A 111 -11.10 -5.93 -10.87
C LYS A 111 -12.48 -5.39 -11.27
N HIS A 112 -12.90 -4.25 -10.70
CA HIS A 112 -14.17 -3.61 -11.08
C HIS A 112 -14.18 -3.18 -12.55
N VAL A 113 -13.12 -2.54 -13.05
CA VAL A 113 -13.00 -2.13 -14.46
C VAL A 113 -13.12 -3.31 -15.40
N MET A 114 -12.38 -4.37 -15.09
CA MET A 114 -12.36 -5.57 -15.91
C MET A 114 -13.72 -6.24 -15.98
N ALA A 115 -14.46 -6.25 -14.87
CA ALA A 115 -15.80 -6.82 -14.81
C ALA A 115 -16.84 -5.96 -15.57
N THR A 116 -16.75 -4.63 -15.45
CA THR A 116 -17.73 -3.72 -16.06
C THR A 116 -17.53 -3.54 -17.57
N TYR A 117 -16.28 -3.34 -18.01
CA TYR A 117 -15.97 -2.92 -19.39
C TYR A 117 -15.35 -4.02 -20.24
N GLY A 118 -14.89 -5.10 -19.61
CA GLY A 118 -14.18 -6.19 -20.27
C GLY A 118 -12.76 -5.80 -20.69
N VAL A 119 -11.87 -6.79 -20.68
CA VAL A 119 -10.48 -6.65 -21.14
C VAL A 119 -10.07 -7.89 -21.94
N ASP A 120 -8.93 -7.83 -22.61
CA ASP A 120 -8.34 -9.00 -23.26
C ASP A 120 -7.95 -10.09 -22.25
N THR A 121 -7.89 -11.34 -22.73
CA THR A 121 -7.62 -12.52 -21.89
C THR A 121 -6.28 -12.44 -21.17
N TYR A 122 -5.25 -11.91 -21.83
CA TYR A 122 -3.91 -11.80 -21.24
C TYR A 122 -3.90 -10.79 -20.09
N THR A 123 -4.48 -9.61 -20.31
CA THR A 123 -4.62 -8.59 -19.26
C THR A 123 -5.45 -9.11 -18.09
N LYS A 124 -6.50 -9.90 -18.36
CA LYS A 124 -7.30 -10.53 -17.31
C LYS A 124 -6.47 -11.46 -16.44
N GLN A 125 -5.77 -12.43 -17.06
CA GLN A 125 -4.93 -13.38 -16.35
C GLN A 125 -3.80 -12.69 -15.56
N ASN A 126 -3.21 -11.64 -16.13
CA ASN A 126 -2.13 -10.89 -15.48
C ASN A 126 -2.61 -10.20 -14.20
N VAL A 127 -3.79 -9.55 -14.25
CA VAL A 127 -4.37 -8.91 -13.06
C VAL A 127 -4.79 -9.95 -12.01
N GLU A 128 -5.37 -11.07 -12.43
CA GLU A 128 -5.74 -12.17 -11.52
C GLU A 128 -4.50 -12.72 -10.81
N TRP A 129 -3.43 -13.02 -11.55
CA TRP A 129 -2.18 -13.52 -10.97
C TRP A 129 -1.52 -12.53 -10.01
N LEU A 130 -1.54 -11.24 -10.34
CA LEU A 130 -1.07 -10.19 -9.42
C LEU A 130 -1.92 -10.07 -8.17
N ALA A 131 -3.25 -10.21 -8.29
CA ALA A 131 -4.14 -10.18 -7.14
C ALA A 131 -3.87 -11.36 -6.19
N ASP A 132 -3.74 -12.57 -6.74
CA ASP A 132 -3.44 -13.77 -5.94
C ASP A 132 -2.06 -13.68 -5.28
N SER A 133 -1.07 -13.13 -5.98
CA SER A 133 0.26 -12.86 -5.42
C SER A 133 0.21 -11.91 -4.23
N VAL A 134 -0.64 -10.88 -4.32
CA VAL A 134 -0.83 -9.90 -3.24
C VAL A 134 -1.57 -10.53 -2.07
N ASP A 135 -2.63 -11.28 -2.34
CA ASP A 135 -3.40 -11.95 -1.29
C ASP A 135 -2.54 -13.00 -0.56
N SER A 136 -1.67 -13.72 -1.27
CA SER A 136 -0.69 -14.64 -0.68
C SER A 136 0.34 -13.91 0.21
N LEU A 137 0.83 -12.75 -0.21
CA LEU A 137 1.80 -11.96 0.58
C LEU A 137 1.22 -11.46 1.91
N PHE A 138 -0.07 -11.12 1.91
CA PHE A 138 -0.75 -10.56 3.08
C PHE A 138 -1.52 -11.57 3.91
N ASN A 139 -1.83 -12.75 3.37
CA ASN A 139 -2.49 -13.80 4.14
C ASN A 139 -1.56 -14.30 5.24
N ASN A 140 -2.08 -14.28 6.46
CA ASN A 140 -1.40 -14.79 7.64
C ASN A 140 -2.13 -16.05 8.08
N ASP A 141 -1.61 -17.22 7.71
CA ASP A 141 -2.26 -18.52 7.95
C ASP A 141 -2.53 -18.80 9.45
N ARG A 142 -1.85 -18.09 10.35
CA ARG A 142 -2.04 -18.20 11.80
C ARG A 142 -3.23 -17.41 12.36
N ALA A 143 -3.82 -16.50 11.58
CA ALA A 143 -4.84 -15.57 12.06
C ALA A 143 -6.03 -15.48 11.07
N LYS A 144 -6.46 -16.62 10.52
CA LYS A 144 -7.58 -16.66 9.58
C LYS A 144 -8.90 -16.67 10.37
N GLN A 145 -9.64 -15.56 10.30
CA GLN A 145 -11.02 -15.52 10.79
C GLN A 145 -11.89 -16.33 9.83
N LEU A 146 -12.30 -17.52 10.26
CA LEU A 146 -13.19 -18.39 9.49
C LEU A 146 -14.64 -17.96 9.76
N SER A 147 -15.44 -17.92 8.70
CA SER A 147 -16.88 -17.76 8.82
C SER A 147 -17.53 -19.11 9.15
N LEU A 148 -18.68 -19.10 9.82
CA LEU A 148 -19.44 -20.33 10.11
C LEU A 148 -19.80 -21.12 8.83
N SER A 149 -19.96 -20.41 7.71
CA SER A 149 -20.20 -20.97 6.38
C SER A 149 -18.99 -21.67 5.76
N ASP A 150 -17.77 -21.44 6.24
CA ASP A 150 -16.57 -22.14 5.74
C ASP A 150 -16.45 -23.57 6.29
N PHE A 151 -17.32 -23.94 7.26
CA PHE A 151 -17.35 -25.25 7.91
C PHE A 151 -18.57 -26.11 7.52
N LEU A 152 -19.50 -25.57 6.72
CA LEU A 152 -20.67 -26.26 6.17
C LEU A 152 -20.39 -26.68 4.72
#